data_AF-A0A2D6FZK2-F1
#
_entry.id   AF-A0A2D6FZK2-F1
#
_cell.length_a   1.000
_cell.length_b   1.000
_cell.length_c   1.000
_cell.angle_alpha   90.00
_cell.angle_beta   90.00
_cell.angle_gamma   90.00
#
_symmetry.space_group_name_H-M   'P 1'
#
loop_
_entity.id
_entity.type
_entity.pdbx_description
1 polymer ?
#
loop_
_entity_poly.entity_id
_entity_poly.type
_entity_poly.pdbx_seq_one_letter_code
_entity_poly.pdbx_strand_id
1 'polypeptide(L)'
;MWFLYGLILGIGGTLLIDWVISENIDVGWYAWPLALLALGLGTLTVHHFVASYAELEPKAGWVGLIVFGIPALILAGAAVWSFV
;
A
#
# COMPACT_ATOMS: atom_id res chain seq x y z
N MET A 1 15.71 1.89 -8.41
CA MET A 1 14.29 2.26 -8.25
C MET A 1 13.69 1.67 -6.98
N TRP A 2 13.79 0.35 -6.75
CA TRP A 2 13.30 -0.31 -5.52
C TRP A 2 13.88 0.22 -4.21
N PHE A 3 15.16 0.59 -4.20
CA PHE A 3 15.76 1.23 -3.02
C PHE A 3 15.08 2.56 -2.65
N LEU A 4 14.87 3.45 -3.64
CA LEU A 4 14.19 4.73 -3.42
C LEU A 4 12.72 4.51 -2.99
N TYR A 5 12.07 3.50 -3.56
CA TYR A 5 10.72 3.11 -3.14
C TYR A 5 10.68 2.70 -1.66
N GLY A 6 11.58 1.81 -1.23
CA GLY A 6 11.69 1.41 0.17
C GLY A 6 12.04 2.58 1.10
N LEU A 7 12.88 3.50 0.65
CA LEU A 7 13.20 4.71 1.40
C LEU A 7 11.97 5.60 1.61
N ILE A 8 11.18 5.84 0.56
CA ILE A 8 9.94 6.63 0.64
C ILE A 8 8.94 5.96 1.59
N LEU A 9 8.78 4.63 1.51
CA LEU A 9 7.92 3.89 2.43
C LEU A 9 8.39 4.00 3.89
N GLY A 10 9.69 3.89 4.13
CA GLY A 10 10.27 4.02 5.47
C GLY A 10 10.02 5.40 6.05
N ILE A 11 10.39 6.45 5.32
CA ILE A 11 10.19 7.85 5.74
C ILE A 11 8.70 8.13 5.96
N GLY A 12 7.84 7.75 5.02
CA GLY A 12 6.39 7.96 5.13
C GLY A 12 5.78 7.22 6.31
N GLY A 13 6.21 5.98 6.57
CA GLY A 13 5.76 5.20 7.73
C GLY A 13 6.19 5.82 9.06
N THR A 14 7.43 6.30 9.16
CA THR A 14 7.91 7.01 10.36
C THR A 14 7.12 8.28 10.60
N LEU A 15 6.92 9.12 9.57
CA LEU A 15 6.14 10.36 9.70
C LEU A 15 4.69 10.09 10.09
N LEU A 16 4.08 9.02 9.57
CA LEU A 16 2.73 8.61 9.95
C LEU A 16 2.66 8.24 11.44
N ILE A 17 3.62 7.45 11.93
CA ILE A 17 3.67 7.05 13.35
C ILE A 17 3.91 8.26 14.24
N ASP A 18 4.85 9.13 13.87
CA ASP A 18 5.16 10.36 14.63
C ASP A 18 3.93 11.26 14.75
N TRP A 19 3.17 11.41 13.66
CA TRP A 19 1.92 12.19 13.63
C TRP A 19 0.84 11.59 14.55
N VAL A 20 0.62 10.26 14.48
CA VAL A 20 -0.33 9.54 15.35
C VAL A 20 0.00 9.75 16.82
N ILE A 21 1.29 9.69 17.18
CA ILE A 21 1.77 9.92 18.54
C ILE A 21 1.57 11.39 18.94
N SER A 22 1.93 12.35 18.08
CA SER A 22 1.84 13.77 18.41
C SER A 22 0.41 14.26 18.63
N GLU A 23 -0.54 13.71 17.88
CA GLU A 23 -1.96 14.08 17.96
C GLU A 23 -2.74 13.22 18.96
N ASN A 24 -2.09 12.28 19.65
CA ASN A 24 -2.72 11.32 20.58
C ASN A 24 -3.92 10.58 19.96
N ILE A 25 -3.80 10.18 18.69
CA ILE A 25 -4.86 9.46 17.98
C ILE A 25 -4.91 8.03 18.53
N ASP A 26 -6.07 7.63 19.05
CA ASP A 26 -6.30 6.26 19.53
C ASP A 26 -6.56 5.31 18.35
N VAL A 27 -5.48 4.74 17.83
CA VAL A 27 -5.53 3.83 16.68
C VAL A 27 -5.66 2.39 17.17
N GLY A 28 -6.75 1.72 16.78
CA GLY A 28 -6.94 0.30 17.06
C GLY A 28 -5.82 -0.57 16.48
N TRP A 29 -5.43 -1.63 17.20
CA TRP A 29 -4.33 -2.52 16.80
C TRP A 29 -4.48 -3.09 15.38
N TYR A 30 -5.72 -3.24 14.90
CA TYR A 30 -6.06 -3.79 13.58
C TYR A 30 -5.74 -2.84 12.41
N ALA A 31 -5.58 -1.54 12.66
CA ALA A 31 -5.26 -0.57 11.61
C ALA A 31 -3.87 -0.83 10.99
N TRP A 32 -2.90 -1.26 11.80
CA TRP A 32 -1.53 -1.52 11.34
C TRP A 32 -1.44 -2.71 10.38
N PRO A 33 -2.02 -3.89 10.67
CA PRO A 33 -2.12 -4.97 9.69
C PRO A 33 -2.85 -4.56 8.40
N LEU A 34 -3.93 -3.78 8.49
CA LEU A 34 -4.67 -3.31 7.31
C LEU A 34 -3.80 -2.40 6.44
N ALA A 35 -3.10 -1.44 7.05
CA ALA A 35 -2.18 -0.54 6.35
C ALA A 35 -1.03 -1.32 5.69
N LEU A 36 -0.44 -2.29 6.38
CA LEU A 36 0.63 -3.14 5.84
C LEU A 36 0.14 -4.00 4.67
N LEU A 37 -1.04 -4.62 4.78
CA LEU A 37 -1.61 -5.43 3.69
C LEU A 37 -1.97 -4.56 2.48
N ALA A 38 -2.51 -3.37 2.71
CA ALA A 38 -2.79 -2.40 1.65
C ALA A 38 -1.52 -2.00 0.89
N LEU A 39 -0.46 -1.65 1.63
CA LEU A 39 0.84 -1.32 1.04
C LEU A 39 1.47 -2.50 0.30
N GLY A 40 1.43 -3.70 0.89
CA GLY A 40 1.96 -4.92 0.27
C GLY A 40 1.26 -5.28 -1.03
N LEU A 41 -0.08 -5.25 -1.04
CA LEU A 41 -0.87 -5.50 -2.25
C LEU A 41 -0.67 -4.41 -3.29
N GLY A 42 -0.64 -3.12 -2.91
CA GLY A 42 -0.36 -2.02 -3.83
C GLY A 42 1.03 -2.15 -4.47
N THR A 43 2.03 -2.54 -3.69
CA THR A 43 3.39 -2.84 -4.18
C THR A 43 3.36 -3.97 -5.21
N LEU A 44 2.63 -5.05 -4.90
CA LEU A 44 2.48 -6.19 -5.80
C LEU A 44 1.76 -5.80 -7.10
N THR A 45 0.72 -4.96 -7.02
CA THR A 45 0.01 -4.43 -8.19
C THR A 45 0.95 -3.73 -9.16
N VAL A 46 1.79 -2.82 -8.66
CA VAL A 46 2.73 -2.07 -9.50
C VAL A 46 3.77 -3.00 -10.11
N HIS A 47 4.37 -3.89 -9.32
CA HIS A 47 5.34 -4.88 -9.82
C HIS A 47 4.74 -5.75 -10.91
N HIS A 48 3.57 -6.32 -10.65
CA HIS A 48 2.89 -7.21 -11.59
C HIS A 48 2.56 -6.48 -12.89
N PHE A 49 2.01 -5.26 -12.81
CA PHE A 49 1.67 -4.48 -13.99
C PHE A 49 2.90 -4.16 -14.85
N VAL A 50 3.98 -3.65 -14.24
CA VAL A 50 5.21 -3.30 -14.96
C VAL A 50 5.87 -4.53 -15.58
N ALA A 51 5.92 -5.64 -14.84
CA ALA A 51 6.47 -6.91 -15.33
C ALA A 51 5.66 -7.46 -16.50
N SER A 52 4.33 -7.49 -16.41
CA SER A 52 3.46 -7.96 -17.51
C SER A 52 3.65 -7.15 -18.80
N TYR A 53 3.89 -5.84 -18.70
CA TYR A 53 4.18 -5.02 -19.87
C TYR A 53 5.57 -5.28 -20.45
N ALA A 54 6.57 -5.53 -19.60
CA ALA A 54 7.91 -5.92 -20.06
C ALA A 54 7.91 -7.30 -20.75
N GLU A 55 7.00 -8.19 -20.35
CA GLU A 55 6.82 -9.53 -20.91
C GLU A 55 5.85 -9.58 -22.11
N LEU A 56 5.41 -8.42 -22.63
CA LEU A 56 4.46 -8.31 -23.75
C LEU A 56 3.10 -8.98 -23.49
N GLU A 57 2.69 -9.04 -22.22
CA GLU A 57 1.38 -9.55 -21.77
C GLU A 57 0.51 -8.45 -21.10
N PRO A 58 0.12 -7.36 -21.81
CA PRO A 58 -0.62 -6.26 -21.19
C PRO A 58 -1.94 -6.69 -20.54
N LYS A 59 -2.59 -7.73 -21.09
CA LYS A 59 -3.84 -8.27 -20.54
C LYS A 59 -3.63 -8.78 -19.11
N ALA A 60 -2.53 -9.49 -18.85
CA ALA A 60 -2.20 -9.95 -17.50
C ALA A 60 -1.97 -8.76 -16.55
N GLY A 61 -1.33 -7.69 -17.04
CA GLY A 61 -1.15 -6.45 -16.28
C GLY A 61 -2.48 -5.85 -15.81
N TRP A 62 -3.43 -5.66 -16.73
CA TRP A 62 -4.76 -5.11 -16.39
C TRP A 62 -5.55 -6.02 -15.45
N VAL A 63 -5.48 -7.35 -15.64
CA VAL A 63 -6.12 -8.30 -14.72
C VAL A 63 -5.48 -8.21 -13.33
N GLY A 64 -4.16 -8.17 -13.23
CA GLY A 64 -3.44 -7.99 -11.96
C GLY A 64 -3.78 -6.66 -11.26
N LEU A 65 -4.03 -5.59 -12.02
CA LEU A 65 -4.48 -4.32 -11.47
C LEU A 65 -5.83 -4.44 -10.76
N ILE A 66 -6.76 -5.19 -11.35
CA ILE A 66 -8.06 -5.45 -10.72
C ILE A 66 -7.91 -6.37 -9.51
N VAL A 67 -7.21 -7.50 -9.68
CA VAL A 67 -7.11 -8.57 -8.68
C VAL A 67 -6.35 -8.12 -7.43
N PHE A 68 -5.27 -7.36 -7.58
CA PHE A 68 -4.46 -6.89 -6.45
C PHE A 68 -4.78 -5.45 -6.08
N GLY A 69 -5.02 -4.59 -7.06
CA GLY A 69 -5.19 -3.14 -6.84
C GLY A 69 -6.51 -2.77 -6.19
N ILE A 70 -7.62 -3.42 -6.57
CA ILE A 70 -8.91 -3.13 -5.91
C ILE A 70 -8.87 -3.52 -4.43
N PRO A 71 -8.44 -4.74 -4.03
CA PRO A 71 -8.27 -5.07 -2.62
C PRO A 71 -7.30 -4.14 -1.90
N ALA A 72 -6.19 -3.74 -2.54
CA ALA A 72 -5.25 -2.78 -1.95
C ALA A 72 -5.94 -1.45 -1.59
N LEU A 73 -6.76 -0.90 -2.51
CA LEU A 73 -7.49 0.34 -2.28
C LEU A 73 -8.56 0.21 -1.19
N ILE A 74 -9.27 -0.92 -1.15
CA ILE A 74 -10.28 -1.17 -0.11
C ILE A 74 -9.61 -1.23 1.27
N LEU A 75 -8.50 -1.96 1.39
CA LEU A 75 -7.74 -2.06 2.63
C LEU A 75 -7.12 -0.73 3.03
N ALA A 76 -6.63 0.06 2.06
CA ALA A 76 -6.11 1.40 2.32
C ALA A 76 -7.21 2.32 2.86
N GLY A 77 -8.41 2.30 2.26
CA GLY A 77 -9.55 3.07 2.76
C GLY A 77 -9.98 2.66 4.16
N ALA A 78 -10.03 1.35 4.44
CA ALA A 78 -10.34 0.83 5.77
C ALA A 78 -9.26 1.22 6.81
N ALA A 79 -7.99 1.18 6.43
CA ALA A 79 -6.90 1.62 7.29
C ALA A 79 -7.02 3.11 7.59
N VAL A 80 -7.17 3.97 6.57
CA VAL A 80 -7.32 5.42 6.72
C VAL A 80 -8.51 5.79 7.61
N TRP A 81 -9.64 5.11 7.46
CA TRP A 81 -10.80 5.31 8.34
C TRP A 81 -10.50 5.07 9.82
N SER A 82 -9.50 4.23 10.13
CA SER A 82 -9.09 3.94 11.51
C SER A 82 -8.16 5.01 12.12
N PHE A 83 -7.73 6.00 11.33
CA PHE A 83 -6.87 7.12 11.75
C PHE A 83 -7.61 8.47 11.81
N VAL A 84 -8.93 8.48 11.57
CA VAL A 84 -9.82 9.66 11.59
C VAL A 84 -10.73 9.60 12.81
#